data_AF-A0A351BL77-F1
#
_entry.id   AF-A0A351BL77-F1
#
_cell.length_a   1.000
_cell.length_b   1.000
_cell.length_c   1.000
_cell.angle_alpha   90.00
_cell.angle_beta   90.00
_cell.angle_gamma   90.00
#
_symmetry.space_group_name_H-M   'P 1'
#
loop_
_entity.id
_entity.type
_entity.pdbx_description
1 polymer ?
#
loop_
_entity_poly.entity_id
_entity_poly.type
_entity_poly.pdbx_seq_one_letter_code
_entity_poly.pdbx_strand_id
1 'polypeptide(L)'
;AELIAVALPCLCEFVWVLRRVYGFQPSDAAAAIHALLATANVEANRPAVEAGLSVLDAGGDFADGVIAYEGNWLGGETFMSFDQKAVALLAAQGQSARLL
;
A
#
# COMPACT_ATOMS: atom_id res chain seq x y z
N ALA A 1 -9.04 8.39 22.41
CA ALA A 1 -10.18 8.54 21.48
C ALA A 1 -10.91 7.21 21.42
N GLU A 2 -12.23 7.24 21.25
CA GLU A 2 -13.04 6.02 21.07
C GLU A 2 -12.73 5.32 19.73
N LEU A 3 -12.44 6.10 18.69
CA LEU A 3 -11.99 5.64 17.37
C LEU A 3 -10.90 6.60 16.84
N ILE A 4 -9.85 6.03 16.24
CA ILE A 4 -8.78 6.71 15.52
C ILE A 4 -8.87 6.24 14.06
N ALA A 5 -9.49 7.05 13.21
CA ALA A 5 -9.53 6.78 11.78
C ALA A 5 -8.22 7.21 11.13
N VAL A 6 -7.55 6.29 10.44
CA VAL A 6 -6.31 6.54 9.69
C VAL A 6 -6.63 6.41 8.19
N ALA A 7 -6.54 7.53 7.48
CA ALA A 7 -6.79 7.57 6.04
C ALA A 7 -5.65 6.91 5.25
N LEU A 8 -5.97 6.31 4.10
CA LEU A 8 -4.97 5.65 3.23
C LEU A 8 -3.82 6.59 2.81
N PRO A 9 -4.05 7.87 2.45
CA PRO A 9 -2.95 8.79 2.17
C PRO A 9 -1.98 8.96 3.35
N CYS A 10 -2.48 8.91 4.59
CA CYS A 10 -1.63 9.00 5.78
C CYS A 10 -0.70 7.79 5.90
N LEU A 11 -1.18 6.59 5.55
CA LEU A 11 -0.35 5.38 5.55
C LEU A 11 0.66 5.38 4.40
N CYS A 12 0.29 5.89 3.22
CA CYS A 12 1.22 6.06 2.10
C CYS A 12 2.37 7.01 2.48
N GLU A 13 2.06 8.18 3.04
CA GLU A 13 3.07 9.14 3.52
C GLU A 13 3.91 8.55 4.66
N PHE A 14 3.29 7.80 5.57
CA PHE A 14 4.00 7.12 6.66
C PHE A 14 5.06 6.16 6.14
N VAL A 15 4.71 5.27 5.20
CA VAL A 15 5.67 4.35 4.57
C VAL A 15 6.74 5.11 3.79
N TRP A 16 6.35 6.13 3.04
CA TRP A 16 7.29 6.95 2.28
C TRP A 16 8.33 7.61 3.21
N VAL A 17 7.90 8.22 4.31
CA VAL A 17 8.80 8.84 5.30
C VAL A 17 9.74 7.80 5.92
N LEU A 18 9.21 6.67 6.39
CA LEU A 18 10.03 5.61 6.99
C LEU A 18 11.11 5.12 6.03
N ARG A 19 10.76 4.87 4.77
CA ARG A 19 11.70 4.32 3.79
C ARG A 19 12.64 5.36 3.21
N ARG A 20 12.12 6.53 2.84
CA ARG A 20 12.86 7.51 2.04
C ARG A 20 13.61 8.53 2.88
N VAL A 21 13.04 8.96 4.00
CA VAL A 21 13.65 9.96 4.87
C VAL A 21 14.51 9.28 5.93
N TYR A 22 14.01 8.22 6.56
CA TYR A 22 14.70 7.54 7.65
C TYR A 22 15.51 6.30 7.23
N GLY A 23 15.31 5.79 6.02
CA GLY A 23 16.09 4.65 5.51
C GLY A 23 15.74 3.30 6.13
N PHE A 24 14.56 3.16 6.73
CA PHE A 24 14.07 1.90 7.26
C PHE A 24 13.87 0.86 6.14
N GLN A 25 14.01 -0.42 6.49
CA GLN A 25 13.76 -1.50 5.55
C GLN A 25 12.25 -1.63 5.29
N PRO A 26 11.84 -2.20 4.13
CA PRO A 26 10.42 -2.48 3.85
C PRO A 26 9.74 -3.28 4.96
N SER A 27 10.43 -4.27 5.54
CA SER A 27 9.95 -5.08 6.66
C SER A 27 9.69 -4.26 7.93
N ASP A 28 10.50 -3.23 8.19
CA ASP A 28 10.31 -2.36 9.35
C ASP A 28 9.05 -1.49 9.17
N ALA A 29 8.84 -0.97 7.96
CA ALA A 29 7.63 -0.21 7.62
C ALA A 29 6.37 -1.08 7.69
N ALA A 30 6.42 -2.31 7.16
CA ALA A 30 5.34 -3.28 7.27
C ALA A 30 5.02 -3.63 8.74
N ALA A 31 6.04 -3.90 9.56
CA ALA A 31 5.87 -4.16 10.98
C ALA A 31 5.24 -2.97 11.71
N ALA A 32 5.62 -1.74 11.37
CA ALA A 32 5.03 -0.53 11.94
C ALA A 32 3.54 -0.37 11.57
N ILE A 33 3.16 -0.66 10.33
CA ILE A 33 1.74 -0.69 9.91
C ILE A 33 0.97 -1.75 10.71
N HIS A 34 1.51 -2.97 10.82
CA HIS A 34 0.86 -4.05 11.57
C HIS A 34 0.67 -3.66 13.05
N ALA A 35 1.69 -3.07 13.67
CA ALA A 35 1.59 -2.60 15.05
C ALA A 35 0.52 -1.51 15.21
N LEU A 36 0.44 -0.56 14.27
CA LEU A 36 -0.61 0.46 14.25
C LEU A 36 -2.00 -0.18 14.15
N LEU A 37 -2.22 -1.09 13.20
CA LEU A 37 -3.51 -1.77 12.97
C LEU A 37 -3.91 -2.76 14.06
N ALA A 38 -2.97 -3.21 14.89
CA ALA A 38 -3.23 -4.06 16.06
C ALA A 38 -3.79 -3.26 17.24
N THR A 39 -3.74 -1.93 17.19
CA THR A 39 -4.32 -1.08 18.23
C THR A 39 -5.85 -1.12 18.15
N ALA A 40 -6.50 -1.46 19.27
CA ALA A 40 -7.93 -1.78 19.30
C ALA A 40 -8.88 -0.67 18.82
N ASN A 41 -8.46 0.60 18.88
CA ASN A 41 -9.27 1.73 18.47
C ASN A 41 -8.81 2.35 17.14
N VAL A 42 -7.92 1.70 16.39
CA VAL A 42 -7.46 2.18 15.09
C VAL A 42 -8.27 1.51 13.97
N GLU A 43 -8.86 2.34 13.11
CA GLU A 43 -9.55 1.88 11.91
C GLU A 43 -8.93 2.47 10.63
N ALA A 44 -8.84 1.62 9.61
CA ALA A 44 -8.40 1.95 8.26
C ALA A 44 -9.08 1.00 7.27
N ASN A 45 -8.99 1.30 5.97
CA ASN A 45 -9.42 0.37 4.93
C ASN A 45 -8.46 -0.84 4.88
N ARG A 46 -8.75 -1.89 5.67
CA ARG A 46 -7.87 -3.06 5.83
C ARG A 46 -7.53 -3.75 4.51
N PRO A 47 -8.49 -4.04 3.60
CA PRO A 47 -8.16 -4.61 2.29
C PRO A 47 -7.18 -3.76 1.46
N ALA A 48 -7.33 -2.43 1.48
CA ALA A 48 -6.40 -1.55 0.77
C ALA A 48 -5.01 -1.56 1.42
N VAL A 49 -4.93 -1.62 2.75
CA VAL A 49 -3.66 -1.74 3.47
C VAL A 49 -2.98 -3.09 3.18
N GLU A 50 -3.74 -4.19 3.16
CA GLU A 50 -3.23 -5.51 2.80
C GLU A 50 -2.68 -5.55 1.37
N ALA A 51 -3.37 -4.90 0.42
CA ALA A 51 -2.86 -4.74 -0.95
C ALA A 51 -1.54 -3.94 -0.99
N GLY A 52 -1.46 -2.84 -0.25
CA GLY A 52 -0.23 -2.07 -0.11
C GLY A 52 0.92 -2.88 0.51
N LEU A 53 0.65 -3.65 1.57
CA LEU A 53 1.63 -4.52 2.22
C LEU A 53 2.13 -5.62 1.28
N SER A 54 1.24 -6.25 0.49
CA SER A 54 1.60 -7.25 -0.52
C SER A 54 2.61 -6.70 -1.55
N VAL A 55 2.41 -5.48 -2.03
CA VAL A 55 3.35 -4.84 -2.97
C VAL A 55 4.65 -4.45 -2.27
N LEU A 56 4.58 -3.95 -1.04
CA LEU A 56 5.75 -3.60 -0.24
C LEU A 56 6.65 -4.83 0.02
N ASP A 57 6.07 -5.96 0.38
CA ASP A 57 6.76 -7.24 0.62
C ASP A 57 7.38 -7.80 -0.67
N ALA A 58 6.74 -7.57 -1.82
CA ALA A 58 7.30 -7.87 -3.14
C ALA A 58 8.41 -6.90 -3.58
N GLY A 59 8.77 -5.93 -2.72
CA GLY A 59 9.83 -4.95 -2.94
C GLY A 59 9.41 -3.70 -3.70
N GLY A 60 8.10 -3.48 -3.89
CA GLY A 60 7.52 -2.29 -4.52
C GLY A 60 7.30 -1.12 -3.57
N ASP A 61 6.46 -0.17 -3.98
CA ASP A 61 5.94 0.87 -3.10
C ASP A 61 4.58 0.43 -2.52
N PHE A 62 4.36 0.72 -1.24
CA PHE A 62 3.09 0.47 -0.58
C PHE A 62 1.94 1.21 -1.28
N ALA A 63 2.22 2.43 -1.75
CA ALA A 63 1.22 3.25 -2.43
C ALA A 63 0.70 2.60 -3.73
N ASP A 64 1.54 1.87 -4.47
CA ASP A 64 1.13 1.20 -5.71
C ASP A 64 0.02 0.17 -5.46
N GLY A 65 0.17 -0.62 -4.38
CA GLY A 65 -0.84 -1.62 -3.99
C GLY A 65 -2.14 -0.99 -3.51
N VAL A 66 -2.05 0.11 -2.76
CA VAL A 66 -3.22 0.89 -2.33
C VAL A 66 -3.98 1.46 -3.54
N ILE A 67 -3.26 2.09 -4.47
CA ILE A 67 -3.85 2.69 -5.67
C ILE A 67 -4.48 1.62 -6.56
N ALA A 68 -3.81 0.48 -6.76
CA ALA A 68 -4.36 -0.64 -7.53
C ALA A 68 -5.65 -1.18 -6.89
N TYR A 69 -5.68 -1.33 -5.56
CA TYR A 69 -6.88 -1.74 -4.84
C TYR A 69 -8.02 -0.73 -5.00
N GLU A 70 -7.77 0.56 -4.75
CA GLU A 70 -8.81 1.59 -4.82
C GLU A 70 -9.37 1.72 -6.24
N GLY A 71 -8.51 1.65 -7.26
CA GLY A 71 -8.93 1.63 -8.67
C GLY A 71 -9.85 0.45 -8.98
N ASN A 72 -9.46 -0.75 -8.56
CA ASN A 72 -10.29 -1.95 -8.74
C ASN A 72 -11.61 -1.87 -7.95
N TRP A 73 -11.58 -1.34 -6.74
CA TRP A 73 -12.78 -1.14 -5.91
C TRP A 73 -13.79 -0.18 -6.55
N LEU A 74 -13.33 0.80 -7.30
CA LEU A 74 -14.16 1.72 -8.10
C LEU A 74 -14.65 1.13 -9.43
N GLY A 75 -14.32 -0.14 -9.73
CA GLY A 75 -14.69 -0.82 -10.98
C GLY A 75 -13.65 -0.70 -12.10
N GLY A 76 -12.44 -0.24 -11.81
CA GLY A 76 -11.34 -0.22 -12.77
C GLY A 76 -10.81 -1.63 -13.07
N GLU A 77 -10.73 -1.98 -14.35
CA GLU A 77 -10.31 -3.33 -14.77
C GLU A 77 -8.80 -3.48 -14.96
N THR A 78 -8.06 -2.37 -15.12
CA THR A 78 -6.62 -2.40 -15.41
C THR A 78 -5.91 -1.26 -14.69
N PHE A 79 -4.87 -1.60 -13.93
CA PHE A 79 -3.97 -0.63 -13.33
C PHE A 79 -3.06 -0.02 -14.41
N MET A 80 -3.11 1.30 -14.57
CA MET A 80 -2.28 2.05 -15.52
C MET A 80 -1.24 2.86 -14.77
N SER A 81 0.04 2.72 -15.13
CA SER A 81 1.11 3.50 -14.50
C SER A 81 2.27 3.74 -15.48
N PHE A 82 3.03 4.80 -15.23
CA PHE A 82 4.32 5.07 -15.88
C PHE A 82 5.50 4.38 -15.16
N ASP A 83 5.24 3.80 -13.98
CA ASP A 83 6.23 3.05 -13.23
C ASP A 83 6.27 1.59 -13.71
N GLN A 84 7.33 1.25 -14.44
CA GLN A 84 7.56 -0.10 -14.96
C GLN A 84 7.64 -1.15 -13.85
N LYS A 85 8.19 -0.81 -12.68
CA LYS A 85 8.34 -1.74 -11.56
C LYS A 85 6.98 -1.99 -10.90
N ALA A 86 6.18 -0.95 -10.67
CA ALA A 86 4.82 -1.10 -10.15
C ALA A 86 3.98 -2.02 -11.04
N VAL A 87 3.99 -1.78 -12.35
CA VAL A 87 3.29 -2.62 -13.34
C VAL A 87 3.78 -4.06 -13.29
N ALA A 88 5.10 -4.30 -13.26
CA ALA A 88 5.66 -5.64 -13.22
C ALA A 88 5.27 -6.40 -11.96
N LEU A 89 5.29 -5.75 -10.79
CA LEU A 89 4.94 -6.38 -9.52
C LEU A 89 3.45 -6.71 -9.43
N LEU A 90 2.57 -5.79 -9.83
CA LEU A 90 1.13 -6.03 -9.82
C LEU A 90 0.72 -7.11 -10.84
N ALA A 91 1.35 -7.13 -12.01
CA ALA A 91 1.16 -8.21 -12.99
C ALA A 91 1.64 -9.57 -12.45
N ALA A 92 2.77 -9.61 -11.73
CA ALA A 92 3.25 -10.83 -11.09
C ALA A 92 2.31 -11.34 -9.98
N GLN A 93 1.50 -10.45 -9.39
CA GLN A 93 0.43 -10.79 -8.43
C GLN A 93 -0.89 -11.17 -9.11
N GLY A 94 -0.91 -11.29 -10.45
CA GLY A 94 -2.09 -11.72 -11.22
C GLY A 94 -3.08 -10.59 -11.53
N GLN A 95 -2.72 -9.33 -11.28
CA GLN A 95 -3.57 -8.19 -11.63
C GLN A 95 -3.37 -7.77 -13.09
N SER A 96 -4.42 -7.27 -13.73
CA SER A 96 -4.28 -6.59 -15.01
C SER A 96 -3.58 -5.26 -14.80
N ALA A 97 -2.35 -5.12 -15.29
CA ALA A 97 -1.55 -3.91 -15.18
C ALA A 97 -0.84 -3.59 -16.50
N ARG A 98 -0.76 -2.31 -16.86
CA ARG A 98 -0.17 -1.84 -18.12
C ARG A 98 0.67 -0.58 -17.94
N LEU A 99 1.84 -0.61 -18.57
CA LEU A 99 2.74 0.54 -18.68
C LEU A 99 2.22 1.52 -19.74
N LEU A 100 2.18 2.80 -19.39
CA LEU A 100 1.85 3.92 -20.28
C LEU A 100 3.11 4.57 -20.89
#